data_AF-A0A937M2R9-F1
#
_entry.id   AF-A0A937M2R9-F1
#
_cell.length_a   1.000
_cell.length_b   1.000
_cell.length_c   1.000
_cell.angle_alpha   90.00
_cell.angle_beta   90.00
_cell.angle_gamma   90.00
#
_symmetry.space_group_name_H-M   'P 1'
#
loop_
_entity.id
_entity.type
_entity.pdbx_description
1 polymer ?
#
loop_
_entity_poly.entity_id
_entity_poly.type
_entity_poly.pdbx_seq_one_letter_code
_entity_poly.pdbx_strand_id
1 'polypeptide(L)'
;MSSRSTYLLYFLLIFIHENLVSNDLLYQLSKQQEDILSAQDAFVVSIDIDKSGVDLKWEIAPKHYLYLRDIKTKRNGLDVKYHVRNSNQSKYDDAFFGNVLILKEKFEISILIPDIVNNTQDTITVDYRGCAEAGFCYPMETLSFRISDKIL
;
A
#
# COMPACT_ATOMS: atom_id res chain seq x y z
N MET A 1 -12.55 -11.33 67.85
CA MET A 1 -11.31 -11.11 67.07
C MET A 1 -11.30 -11.96 65.78
N SER A 2 -12.24 -11.77 64.84
CA SER A 2 -12.35 -12.66 63.64
C SER A 2 -12.74 -11.94 62.33
N SER A 3 -12.83 -10.61 62.32
CA SER A 3 -13.31 -9.87 61.13
C SER A 3 -12.18 -9.16 60.37
N ARG A 4 -11.05 -8.81 61.02
CA ARG A 4 -9.93 -8.12 60.34
C ARG A 4 -9.13 -9.03 59.41
N SER A 5 -9.14 -10.35 59.64
CA SER A 5 -8.39 -11.33 58.83
C SER A 5 -9.06 -11.63 57.48
N THR A 6 -10.39 -11.51 57.38
CA THR A 6 -11.13 -11.79 56.13
C THR A 6 -11.05 -10.62 55.16
N TYR A 7 -11.02 -9.38 55.65
CA TYR A 7 -10.80 -8.20 54.79
C TYR A 7 -9.38 -8.14 54.21
N LEU A 8 -8.35 -8.59 54.94
CA LEU A 8 -6.98 -8.66 54.41
C LEU A 8 -6.85 -9.67 53.26
N LEU A 9 -7.52 -10.82 53.39
CA LEU A 9 -7.58 -11.85 52.34
C LEU A 9 -8.36 -11.36 51.12
N TYR A 10 -9.46 -10.62 51.32
CA TYR A 10 -10.23 -10.01 50.22
C TYR A 10 -9.43 -8.94 49.46
N PHE A 11 -8.67 -8.11 50.18
CA PHE A 11 -7.81 -7.08 49.56
C PHE A 11 -6.67 -7.70 48.71
N LEU A 12 -6.09 -8.81 49.17
CA LEU A 12 -5.06 -9.55 48.43
C LEU A 12 -5.59 -10.22 47.15
N LEU A 13 -6.86 -10.65 47.11
CA LEU A 13 -7.47 -11.25 45.93
C LEU A 13 -7.80 -10.23 44.82
N ILE A 14 -8.10 -8.98 45.18
CA ILE A 14 -8.39 -7.91 44.21
C ILE A 14 -7.11 -7.47 43.48
N PHE A 15 -5.96 -7.40 44.18
CA PHE A 15 -4.67 -7.00 43.59
C PHE A 15 -4.13 -7.97 42.52
N ILE A 16 -4.58 -9.23 42.51
CA ILE A 16 -4.11 -10.24 41.55
C ILE A 16 -4.96 -10.26 40.26
N HIS A 17 -6.17 -9.68 40.26
CA HIS A 17 -7.04 -9.64 39.08
C HIS A 17 -6.71 -8.53 38.07
N GLU A 18 -6.00 -7.47 38.48
CA GLU A 18 -5.77 -6.31 37.60
C GLU A 18 -4.61 -6.48 36.61
N ASN A 19 -3.82 -7.56 36.70
CA ASN A 19 -2.62 -7.76 35.88
C ASN A 19 -2.78 -8.75 34.71
N LEU A 20 -3.96 -9.33 34.50
CA LEU A 20 -4.21 -10.31 33.42
C LEU A 20 -4.81 -9.71 32.15
N VAL A 21 -5.38 -8.50 32.21
CA VAL A 21 -6.12 -7.89 31.08
C VAL A 21 -5.20 -7.13 30.11
N SER A 22 -4.06 -6.59 30.57
CA SER A 22 -3.19 -5.75 29.74
C SER A 22 -2.42 -6.52 28.66
N ASN A 23 -2.12 -7.80 28.89
CA ASN A 23 -1.37 -8.61 27.93
C ASN A 23 -2.21 -9.02 26.70
N ASP A 24 -3.52 -9.18 26.85
CA ASP A 24 -4.40 -9.60 25.75
C ASP A 24 -4.55 -8.48 24.71
N LEU A 25 -4.77 -7.24 25.16
CA LEU A 25 -4.85 -6.08 24.27
C LEU A 25 -3.52 -5.80 23.56
N LEU A 26 -2.39 -5.87 24.28
CA LEU A 26 -1.06 -5.69 23.68
C LEU A 26 -0.72 -6.82 22.70
N TYR A 27 -1.08 -8.06 23.02
CA TYR A 27 -0.93 -9.21 22.11
C TYR A 27 -1.79 -9.03 20.85
N GLN A 28 -3.04 -8.60 21.00
CA GLN A 28 -3.97 -8.40 19.90
C GLN A 28 -3.55 -7.23 18.99
N LEU A 29 -3.01 -6.15 19.55
CA LEU A 29 -2.37 -5.05 18.79
C LEU A 29 -1.11 -5.53 18.06
N SER A 30 -0.25 -6.32 18.73
CA SER A 30 0.96 -6.87 18.09
C SER A 30 0.65 -7.84 16.95
N LYS A 31 -0.41 -8.64 17.10
CA LYS A 31 -0.87 -9.57 16.06
C LYS A 31 -1.48 -8.84 14.87
N GLN A 32 -2.19 -7.73 15.09
CA GLN A 32 -2.61 -6.85 13.99
C GLN A 32 -1.42 -6.24 13.25
N GLN A 33 -0.31 -5.96 13.94
CA GLN A 33 0.91 -5.43 13.34
C GLN A 33 1.66 -6.49 12.51
N GLU A 34 1.65 -7.76 12.93
CA GLU A 34 2.31 -8.87 12.23
C GLU A 34 1.61 -9.27 10.92
N ASP A 35 0.32 -8.96 10.74
CA ASP A 35 -0.48 -9.30 9.55
C ASP A 35 -0.55 -8.19 8.48
N ILE A 36 0.16 -7.06 8.65
CA ILE A 36 0.20 -5.98 7.66
C ILE A 36 1.35 -6.22 6.68
N LEU A 37 1.01 -6.44 5.40
CA LEU A 37 1.99 -6.52 4.32
C LEU A 37 2.78 -5.22 4.19
N SER A 38 4.02 -5.31 3.71
CA SER A 38 4.73 -4.11 3.25
C SER A 38 4.07 -3.55 1.98
N ALA A 39 4.31 -2.28 1.66
CA ALA A 39 3.80 -1.71 0.41
C ALA A 39 4.31 -2.49 -0.82
N GLN A 40 5.57 -2.94 -0.78
CA GLN A 40 6.20 -3.68 -1.87
C GLN A 40 5.59 -5.07 -2.05
N ASP A 41 5.14 -5.71 -0.96
CA ASP A 41 4.45 -7.01 -1.02
C ASP A 41 2.97 -6.85 -1.39
N ALA A 42 2.34 -5.75 -0.97
CA ALA A 42 0.95 -5.46 -1.28
C ALA A 42 0.74 -5.03 -2.74
N PHE A 43 1.74 -4.37 -3.34
CA PHE A 43 1.67 -3.77 -4.69
C PHE A 43 2.92 -4.11 -5.49
N VAL A 44 3.03 -5.36 -5.92
CA VAL A 44 4.21 -5.82 -6.67
C VAL A 44 4.19 -5.21 -8.07
N VAL A 45 5.22 -4.42 -8.41
CA VAL A 45 5.31 -3.73 -9.70
C VAL A 45 6.35 -4.36 -10.61
N SER A 46 5.95 -4.67 -11.83
CA SER A 46 6.84 -5.05 -12.93
C SER A 46 6.90 -3.93 -13.96
N ILE A 47 8.10 -3.66 -14.47
CA ILE A 47 8.36 -2.60 -15.45
C ILE A 47 9.02 -3.26 -16.67
N ASP A 48 8.44 -3.04 -17.84
CA ASP A 48 9.03 -3.41 -19.13
C ASP A 48 9.26 -2.16 -19.97
N ILE A 49 10.41 -2.09 -20.63
CA ILE A 49 10.86 -0.92 -21.37
C ILE A 49 11.26 -1.39 -22.77
N ASP A 50 10.62 -0.81 -23.78
CA ASP A 50 10.90 -1.12 -25.18
C ASP A 50 11.17 0.15 -26.00
N LYS A 51 11.23 0.02 -27.33
CA LYS A 51 11.52 1.13 -28.24
C LYS A 51 10.39 2.17 -28.35
N SER A 52 9.18 1.82 -27.92
CA SER A 52 7.97 2.61 -28.06
C SER A 52 7.53 3.28 -26.77
N GLY A 53 7.97 2.75 -25.62
CA GLY A 53 7.57 3.27 -24.33
C GLY A 53 7.94 2.38 -23.15
N VAL A 54 7.14 2.54 -22.10
CA VAL A 54 7.26 1.79 -20.85
C VAL A 54 5.90 1.20 -20.50
N ASP A 55 5.88 -0.09 -20.23
CA ASP A 55 4.72 -0.77 -19.67
C ASP A 55 4.96 -1.05 -18.17
N LEU A 56 3.96 -0.72 -17.35
CA LEU A 56 3.97 -1.01 -15.92
C LEU A 56 2.79 -1.90 -15.58
N LYS A 57 3.04 -2.90 -14.75
CA LYS A 57 2.04 -3.83 -14.25
C LYS A 57 2.12 -3.91 -12.73
N TRP A 58 1.00 -3.68 -12.08
CA TRP A 58 0.80 -3.94 -10.66
C TRP A 58 0.06 -5.27 -10.49
N GLU A 59 0.62 -6.16 -9.69
CA GLU A 59 -0.08 -7.28 -9.05
C GLU A 59 -0.42 -6.83 -7.61
N ILE A 60 -1.72 -6.69 -7.33
CA ILE A 60 -2.23 -6.14 -6.07
C ILE A 60 -2.70 -7.30 -5.20
N ALA A 61 -2.16 -7.38 -3.98
CA ALA A 61 -2.48 -8.43 -3.04
C ALA A 61 -4.00 -8.48 -2.72
N PRO A 62 -4.55 -9.66 -2.39
CA PRO A 62 -5.94 -9.76 -1.94
C PRO A 62 -6.23 -8.79 -0.79
N LYS A 63 -7.45 -8.23 -0.77
CA LYS A 63 -7.90 -7.23 0.21
C LYS A 63 -7.05 -5.95 0.24
N HIS A 64 -6.33 -5.65 -0.84
CA HIS A 64 -5.65 -4.39 -1.06
C HIS A 64 -6.17 -3.73 -2.33
N TYR A 65 -6.00 -2.41 -2.41
CA TYR A 65 -6.42 -1.65 -3.57
C TYR A 65 -5.55 -0.40 -3.76
N LEU A 66 -5.41 0.05 -5.01
CA LEU A 66 -4.80 1.32 -5.36
C LEU A 66 -5.87 2.37 -5.65
N TYR A 67 -5.60 3.64 -5.33
CA TYR A 67 -6.45 4.75 -5.76
C TYR A 67 -6.14 5.15 -7.20
N LEU A 68 -7.13 5.04 -8.09
CA LEU A 68 -6.93 5.41 -9.50
C LEU A 68 -6.47 6.86 -9.67
N ARG A 69 -7.00 7.77 -8.84
CA ARG A 69 -6.66 9.21 -8.87
C ARG A 69 -5.23 9.53 -8.46
N ASP A 70 -4.55 8.60 -7.79
CA ASP A 70 -3.19 8.79 -7.29
C ASP A 70 -2.15 8.19 -8.24
N ILE A 71 -2.57 7.47 -9.30
CA ILE A 71 -1.68 7.04 -10.39
C ILE A 71 -1.30 8.26 -11.22
N LYS A 72 -0.06 8.74 -11.06
CA LYS A 72 0.47 9.90 -11.78
C LYS A 72 1.81 9.56 -12.40
N THR A 73 1.97 9.87 -13.67
CA THR A 73 3.17 9.56 -14.44
C THR A 73 3.87 10.85 -14.87
N LYS A 74 5.18 10.90 -14.71
CA LYS A 74 6.03 12.02 -15.11
C LYS A 74 7.20 11.54 -15.96
N ARG A 75 7.60 12.33 -16.95
CA ARG A 75 8.87 12.19 -17.71
C ARG A 75 9.70 13.43 -17.42
N ASN A 76 10.90 13.25 -16.88
CA ASN A 76 11.81 14.34 -16.50
C ASN A 76 11.13 15.41 -15.61
N GLY A 77 10.27 14.96 -14.70
CA GLY A 77 9.52 15.83 -13.79
C GLY A 77 8.27 16.49 -14.38
N LEU A 78 8.01 16.35 -15.68
CA LEU A 78 6.81 16.87 -16.35
C LEU A 78 5.73 15.79 -16.44
N ASP A 79 4.49 16.14 -16.15
CA ASP A 79 3.36 15.21 -16.26
C ASP A 79 3.23 14.69 -17.70
N VAL A 80 3.12 13.37 -17.82
CA VAL A 80 2.88 12.66 -19.08
C VAL A 80 1.62 11.82 -18.94
N LYS A 81 0.90 11.58 -20.04
CA LYS A 81 -0.26 10.69 -20.03
C LYS A 81 0.19 9.25 -20.14
N TYR A 82 -0.53 8.36 -19.46
CA TYR A 82 -0.48 6.93 -19.66
C TYR A 82 -1.76 6.43 -20.35
N HIS A 83 -1.68 5.25 -20.93
CA HIS A 83 -2.78 4.50 -21.48
C HIS A 83 -3.04 3.27 -20.61
N VAL A 84 -4.27 3.06 -20.18
CA VAL A 84 -4.65 1.84 -19.44
C VAL A 84 -4.71 0.68 -20.44
N ARG A 85 -3.93 -0.38 -20.16
CA ARG A 85 -3.95 -1.65 -20.91
C ARG A 85 -4.90 -2.65 -20.29
N ASN A 86 -4.93 -2.70 -18.96
CA ASN A 86 -5.79 -3.57 -18.18
C ASN A 86 -6.13 -2.90 -16.84
N SER A 87 -7.38 -2.98 -16.40
CA SER A 87 -7.77 -2.51 -15.08
C SER A 87 -8.98 -3.27 -14.55
N ASN A 88 -8.89 -3.68 -13.28
CA ASN A 88 -10.06 -4.10 -12.50
C ASN A 88 -10.48 -2.93 -11.59
N GLN A 89 -11.17 -1.97 -12.19
CA GLN A 89 -11.61 -0.74 -11.55
C GLN A 89 -13.02 -0.89 -10.95
N SER A 90 -13.24 -0.39 -9.74
CA SER A 90 -14.58 -0.28 -9.15
C SER A 90 -14.75 0.99 -8.31
N LYS A 91 -16.01 1.40 -8.10
CA LYS A 91 -16.33 2.43 -7.11
C LYS A 91 -16.26 1.81 -5.71
N TYR A 92 -15.69 2.53 -4.77
CA TYR A 92 -15.54 2.10 -3.39
C TYR A 92 -15.79 3.28 -2.46
N ASP A 93 -16.51 3.02 -1.37
CA ASP A 93 -16.75 4.02 -0.33
C ASP A 93 -15.89 3.64 0.86
N ASP A 94 -14.83 4.39 1.10
CA ASP A 94 -13.89 4.13 2.19
C ASP A 94 -13.96 5.18 3.30
N ALA A 95 -13.40 4.83 4.46
CA ALA A 95 -13.40 5.70 5.63
C ALA A 95 -12.47 6.93 5.51
N PHE A 96 -11.60 6.98 4.49
CA PHE A 96 -10.55 7.99 4.36
C PHE A 96 -10.93 9.12 3.40
N PHE A 97 -11.53 8.77 2.27
CA PHE A 97 -11.85 9.66 1.14
C PHE A 97 -13.30 9.50 0.65
N GLY A 98 -14.08 8.58 1.25
CA GLY A 98 -15.46 8.33 0.85
C GLY A 98 -15.52 7.66 -0.52
N ASN A 99 -16.38 8.19 -1.41
CA ASN A 99 -16.64 7.59 -2.71
C ASN A 99 -15.50 7.87 -3.72
N VAL A 100 -14.74 6.84 -4.03
CA VAL A 100 -13.54 6.88 -4.87
C VAL A 100 -13.53 5.75 -5.90
N LEU A 101 -12.66 5.88 -6.91
CA LEU A 101 -12.36 4.81 -7.85
C LEU A 101 -11.08 4.10 -7.42
N ILE A 102 -11.17 2.79 -7.24
CA ILE A 102 -10.07 1.94 -6.83
C ILE A 102 -9.75 0.89 -7.89
N LEU A 103 -8.54 0.35 -7.81
CA LEU A 103 -8.02 -0.73 -8.66
C LEU A 103 -7.68 -1.92 -7.75
N LYS A 104 -8.12 -3.11 -8.12
CA LYS A 104 -7.83 -4.37 -7.40
C LYS A 104 -7.15 -5.38 -8.31
N GLU A 105 -6.54 -6.41 -7.73
CA GLU A 105 -5.94 -7.56 -8.42
C GLU A 105 -4.84 -7.22 -9.43
N LYS A 106 -5.19 -6.62 -10.57
CA LYS A 106 -4.27 -6.26 -11.64
C LYS A 106 -4.59 -4.89 -12.21
N PHE A 107 -3.53 -4.14 -12.46
CA PHE A 107 -3.58 -2.87 -13.18
C PHE A 107 -2.36 -2.75 -14.08
N GLU A 108 -2.58 -2.39 -15.34
CA GLU A 108 -1.53 -2.28 -16.35
C GLU A 108 -1.68 -0.98 -17.11
N ILE A 109 -0.58 -0.24 -17.24
CA ILE A 109 -0.53 1.00 -18.02
C ILE A 109 0.66 1.00 -18.97
N SER A 110 0.56 1.82 -20.01
CA SER A 110 1.60 2.06 -21.00
C SER A 110 1.84 3.55 -21.12
N ILE A 111 3.10 3.99 -21.01
CA ILE A 111 3.52 5.36 -21.23
C ILE A 111 4.25 5.39 -22.56
N LEU A 112 3.67 6.07 -23.55
CA LEU A 112 4.29 6.21 -24.86
C LEU A 112 5.37 7.28 -24.81
N ILE A 113 6.53 6.95 -25.35
CA ILE A 113 7.72 7.81 -25.30
C ILE A 113 8.26 7.91 -26.71
N PRO A 114 7.78 8.88 -27.51
CA PRO A 114 8.41 9.18 -28.77
C PRO A 114 9.88 9.57 -28.51
N ASP A 115 10.76 9.03 -29.35
CA ASP A 115 12.19 9.32 -29.40
C ASP A 115 13.05 8.80 -28.22
N ILE A 116 12.75 7.62 -27.67
CA ILE A 116 13.58 6.94 -26.65
C ILE A 116 15.07 6.86 -27.04
N VAL A 117 15.35 6.68 -28.33
CA VAL A 117 16.67 6.32 -28.89
C VAL A 117 17.75 7.40 -28.68
N ASN A 118 17.38 8.62 -28.29
CA ASN A 118 18.32 9.75 -28.28
C ASN A 118 18.62 10.36 -26.91
N ASN A 119 18.03 9.86 -25.81
CA ASN A 119 18.25 10.46 -24.50
C ASN A 119 18.51 9.45 -23.38
N THR A 120 19.79 9.19 -23.09
CA THR A 120 20.25 8.33 -22.00
C THR A 120 19.89 8.84 -20.60
N GLN A 121 19.32 10.04 -20.47
CA GLN A 121 18.99 10.68 -19.19
C GLN A 121 17.49 10.71 -18.89
N ASP A 122 16.64 10.20 -19.78
CA ASP A 122 15.20 10.23 -19.55
C ASP A 122 14.81 9.40 -18.33
N THR A 123 14.20 10.09 -17.36
CA THR A 123 13.73 9.51 -16.11
C THR A 123 12.21 9.49 -16.12
N ILE A 124 11.64 8.32 -15.85
CA ILE A 124 10.21 8.16 -15.60
C ILE A 124 10.00 8.05 -14.11
N THR A 125 8.96 8.76 -13.66
CA THR A 125 8.50 8.69 -12.29
C THR A 125 7.02 8.32 -12.29
N VAL A 126 6.64 7.36 -11.46
CA VAL A 126 5.24 6.95 -11.28
C VAL A 126 4.89 7.02 -9.80
N ASP A 127 4.03 7.96 -9.46
CA ASP A 127 3.46 8.09 -8.13
C ASP A 127 2.21 7.20 -8.05
N TYR A 128 2.04 6.49 -6.93
CA TYR A 128 0.87 5.68 -6.64
C TYR A 128 0.67 5.52 -5.14
N ARG A 129 -0.57 5.22 -4.74
CA ARG A 129 -0.91 4.96 -3.35
C ARG A 129 -2.06 3.96 -3.26
N GLY A 130 -2.04 3.14 -2.23
CA GLY A 130 -3.09 2.19 -1.94
C GLY A 130 -3.36 2.02 -0.46
N CYS A 131 -4.32 1.17 -0.15
CA CYS A 131 -4.70 0.78 1.20
C CYS A 131 -5.03 -0.71 1.27
N ALA A 132 -4.99 -1.25 2.48
CA ALA A 132 -5.62 -2.50 2.86
C ALA A 132 -7.07 -2.24 3.27
N GLU A 133 -7.99 -3.13 2.91
CA GLU A 133 -9.39 -3.10 3.36
C GLU A 133 -9.53 -3.20 4.89
N ALA A 134 -8.48 -3.67 5.58
CA ALA A 134 -8.39 -3.69 7.04
C ALA A 134 -8.27 -2.30 7.68
N GLY A 135 -8.28 -1.22 6.89
CA GLY A 135 -8.25 0.16 7.38
C GLY A 135 -6.84 0.73 7.56
N PHE A 136 -5.86 0.20 6.83
CA PHE A 136 -4.49 0.74 6.80
C PHE A 136 -4.18 1.31 5.42
N CYS A 137 -3.78 2.58 5.34
CA CYS A 137 -3.39 3.22 4.10
C CYS A 137 -1.90 3.49 4.06
N TYR A 138 -1.28 3.10 2.95
CA TYR A 138 0.16 3.31 2.74
C TYR A 138 0.42 4.78 2.35
N PRO A 139 1.62 5.30 2.62
CA PRO A 139 2.06 6.59 2.09
C PRO A 139 2.06 6.62 0.55
N MET A 140 2.30 7.80 -0.02
CA MET A 140 2.55 7.92 -1.46
C MET A 140 3.88 7.22 -1.78
N GLU A 141 3.83 6.27 -2.70
CA GLU A 141 5.00 5.58 -3.24
C GLU A 141 5.37 6.20 -4.59
N THR A 142 6.67 6.28 -4.85
CA THR A 142 7.21 6.85 -6.09
C THR A 142 8.21 5.88 -6.71
N LEU A 143 7.85 5.30 -7.86
CA LEU A 143 8.80 4.55 -8.70
C LEU A 143 9.61 5.55 -9.51
N SER A 144 10.92 5.37 -9.59
CA SER A 144 11.80 6.20 -10.43
C SER A 144 12.81 5.32 -11.15
N PHE A 145 12.84 5.38 -12.47
CA PHE A 145 13.73 4.58 -13.29
C PHE A 145 14.12 5.33 -14.57
N ARG A 146 15.29 4.98 -15.10
CA ARG A 146 15.80 5.55 -16.36
C ARG A 146 15.45 4.63 -17.52
N ILE A 147 15.23 5.24 -18.68
CA ILE A 147 14.88 4.53 -19.92
C ILE A 147 16.14 4.14 -20.72
N SER A 148 17.35 4.40 -20.19
CA SER A 148 18.63 4.17 -20.86
C SER A 148 18.78 2.70 -21.34
N ASP A 149 18.68 2.50 -22.65
CA ASP A 149 19.00 1.31 -23.45
C ASP A 149 19.07 -0.03 -22.72
N LYS A 150 17.93 -0.73 -22.63
CA LYS A 150 17.93 -2.19 -22.71
C LYS A 150 17.98 -2.60 -24.18
N ILE A 151 19.10 -2.32 -24.86
CA ILE A 151 19.43 -3.02 -26.11
C ILE A 151 20.03 -4.36 -25.66
N LEU A 152 19.18 -5.39 -25.64
CA LEU A 152 19.64 -6.77 -25.76
C LEU A 152 19.68 -7.13 -27.24
#